data_AF-A0A953NHI6-F1
#
_entry.id   AF-A0A953NHI6-F1
#
_cell.length_a   1.000
_cell.length_b   1.000
_cell.length_c   1.000
_cell.angle_alpha   90.00
_cell.angle_beta   90.00
_cell.angle_gamma   90.00
#
_symmetry.space_group_name_H-M   'P 1'
#
loop_
_entity.id
_entity.type
_entity.pdbx_description
1 polymer ?
#
loop_
_entity_poly.entity_id
_entity_poly.type
_entity_poly.pdbx_seq_one_letter_code
_entity_poly.pdbx_strand_id
1 'polypeptide(L)'
;MKDYIILTENIRNTIKSERKKRKIPGIKLSEELGKSPGYVSHIEKGVIKKIKYEELEKLLKRILNIEGDELKNYIDNLLQIKDDEQEDDDYIGQLSLFDFDLHDRYYRIMRTINDNLTQIYRKVNNQEDMLKLLTNFNFNLTSMGANFMLSLIGLPFYEIGNLSLEAKKQMFNEILDVFKKYLDNNKTNNK
;
A
#
# COMPACT_ATOMS: atom_id res chain seq x y z
N MET A 1 21.69 -14.58 5.47
CA MET A 1 20.35 -14.24 4.97
C MET A 1 19.33 -14.63 6.04
N LYS A 2 18.19 -13.95 6.16
CA LYS A 2 17.12 -14.43 7.05
C LYS A 2 16.57 -15.73 6.44
N ASP A 3 16.78 -16.87 7.09
CA ASP A 3 16.40 -18.18 6.55
C ASP A 3 14.89 -18.34 6.30
N TYR A 4 14.09 -17.48 6.93
CA TYR A 4 12.63 -17.53 6.90
C TYR A 4 12.02 -16.24 6.35
N ILE A 5 11.05 -16.42 5.45
CA ILE A 5 10.25 -15.37 4.81
C ILE A 5 8.88 -15.36 5.46
N ILE A 6 8.41 -14.16 5.83
CA ILE A 6 7.00 -13.93 6.19
C ILE A 6 6.17 -13.94 4.90
N LEU A 7 5.17 -14.81 4.81
CA LEU A 7 4.27 -14.87 3.66
C LEU A 7 3.20 -13.79 3.79
N THR A 8 3.38 -12.67 3.09
CA THR A 8 2.37 -11.61 2.97
C THR A 8 1.22 -12.07 2.07
N GLU A 9 0.14 -11.29 2.08
CA GLU A 9 -1.03 -11.56 1.24
C GLU A 9 -0.66 -11.54 -0.25
N ASN A 10 0.18 -10.60 -0.67
CA ASN A 10 0.71 -10.55 -2.04
C ASN A 10 1.43 -11.85 -2.45
N ILE A 11 2.32 -12.37 -1.61
CA ILE A 11 3.05 -13.62 -1.91
C ILE A 11 2.05 -14.79 -2.05
N ARG A 12 1.03 -14.86 -1.18
CA ARG A 12 0.01 -15.93 -1.23
C ARG A 12 -0.85 -15.82 -2.48
N ASN A 13 -1.27 -14.61 -2.83
CA ASN A 13 -2.10 -14.35 -3.99
C ASN A 13 -1.32 -14.63 -5.28
N THR A 14 -0.05 -14.24 -5.35
CA THR A 14 0.84 -14.58 -6.48
C THR A 14 0.99 -16.09 -6.64
N ILE A 15 1.25 -16.83 -5.56
CA ILE A 15 1.32 -18.29 -5.59
C ILE A 15 0.00 -18.89 -6.12
N LYS A 16 -1.13 -18.40 -5.61
CA LYS A 16 -2.47 -18.86 -5.97
C LYS A 16 -2.80 -18.56 -7.44
N SER A 17 -2.53 -17.34 -7.91
CA SER A 17 -2.85 -16.87 -9.25
C SER A 17 -1.99 -17.59 -10.29
N GLU A 18 -0.68 -17.64 -10.10
CA GLU A 18 0.25 -18.29 -11.02
C GLU A 18 0.01 -19.81 -11.11
N ARG A 19 -0.36 -20.45 -9.99
CA ARG A 19 -0.79 -21.86 -9.96
C ARG A 19 -2.08 -22.08 -10.74
N LYS A 20 -3.10 -21.25 -10.50
CA LYS A 20 -4.40 -21.34 -11.20
C LYS A 20 -4.27 -21.07 -12.70
N LYS A 21 -3.48 -20.07 -13.09
CA LYS A 21 -3.17 -19.72 -14.48
C LYS A 21 -2.60 -20.89 -15.26
N ARG A 22 -1.74 -21.69 -14.60
CA ARG A 22 -1.14 -22.92 -15.17
C ARG A 22 -1.94 -24.19 -14.89
N LYS A 23 -3.14 -24.05 -14.31
CA LYS A 23 -4.07 -25.16 -14.00
C LYS A 23 -3.43 -26.28 -13.16
N ILE A 24 -2.49 -25.94 -12.28
CA ILE A 24 -1.81 -26.91 -11.41
C ILE A 24 -2.69 -27.16 -10.16
N PRO A 25 -3.13 -28.39 -9.86
CA PRO A 25 -3.86 -28.68 -8.64
C PRO A 25 -2.99 -28.49 -7.39
N GLY A 26 -3.53 -27.83 -6.34
CA GLY A 26 -2.77 -27.57 -5.10
C GLY A 26 -2.33 -28.84 -4.37
N ILE A 27 -3.13 -29.92 -4.47
CA ILE A 27 -2.79 -31.24 -3.94
C ILE A 27 -1.57 -31.81 -4.66
N LYS A 28 -1.60 -31.85 -5.99
CA LYS A 28 -0.49 -32.32 -6.83
C LYS A 28 0.79 -31.52 -6.56
N LEU A 29 0.70 -30.20 -6.45
CA LEU A 29 1.85 -29.36 -6.14
C LEU A 29 2.40 -29.65 -4.74
N SER A 30 1.54 -29.94 -3.76
CA SER A 30 1.99 -30.28 -2.41
C SER A 30 2.73 -31.62 -2.38
N GLU A 31 2.24 -32.62 -3.12
CA GLU A 31 2.88 -33.93 -3.29
C GLU A 31 4.25 -33.81 -3.95
N GLU A 32 4.36 -33.04 -5.03
CA GLU A 32 5.62 -32.79 -5.75
C GLU A 32 6.66 -32.07 -4.88
N LEU A 33 6.23 -31.34 -3.86
CA LEU A 33 7.10 -30.69 -2.87
C LEU A 33 7.42 -31.58 -1.66
N GLY A 34 6.89 -32.82 -1.61
CA GLY A 34 7.07 -33.73 -0.48
C GLY A 34 6.36 -33.24 0.80
N LYS A 35 5.25 -32.52 0.67
CA LYS A 35 4.48 -31.94 1.77
C LYS A 35 3.10 -32.58 1.87
N SER A 36 2.41 -32.31 2.98
CA SER A 36 1.04 -32.81 3.18
C SER A 36 0.10 -32.28 2.09
N PRO A 37 -0.95 -33.02 1.68
CA PRO A 37 -1.86 -32.63 0.58
C PRO A 37 -2.51 -31.25 0.74
N GLY A 38 -2.62 -30.76 1.98
CA GLY A 38 -3.16 -29.44 2.29
C GLY A 38 -2.13 -28.31 2.32
N TYR A 39 -0.83 -28.57 2.17
CA TYR A 39 0.23 -27.59 2.41
C TYR A 39 0.08 -26.31 1.57
N VAL A 40 -0.07 -26.45 0.25
CA VAL A 40 -0.27 -25.28 -0.64
C VAL A 40 -1.57 -24.55 -0.31
N SER A 41 -2.64 -25.27 0.03
CA SER A 41 -3.92 -24.66 0.44
C SER A 41 -3.77 -23.84 1.73
N HIS A 42 -3.00 -24.33 2.71
CA HIS A 42 -2.71 -23.60 3.94
C HIS A 42 -1.81 -22.37 3.71
N ILE A 43 -0.94 -22.40 2.69
CA ILE A 43 -0.22 -21.21 2.24
C ILE A 43 -1.22 -20.22 1.64
N GLU A 44 -2.03 -20.62 0.66
CA GLU A 44 -2.96 -19.73 -0.04
C GLU A 44 -4.02 -19.11 0.88
N LYS A 45 -4.41 -19.80 1.96
CA LYS A 45 -5.43 -19.34 2.92
C LYS A 45 -4.89 -18.53 4.09
N GLY A 46 -3.58 -18.28 4.18
CA GLY A 46 -3.04 -17.51 5.31
C GLY A 46 -2.64 -18.32 6.54
N VAL A 47 -2.89 -19.64 6.57
CA VAL A 47 -2.66 -20.49 7.75
C VAL A 47 -1.16 -20.64 8.05
N ILE A 48 -0.33 -20.86 7.02
CA ILE A 48 1.12 -20.92 7.17
C ILE A 48 1.70 -19.51 7.06
N LYS A 49 2.20 -18.94 8.17
CA LYS A 49 2.66 -17.54 8.22
C LYS A 49 4.09 -17.31 7.72
N LYS A 50 4.96 -18.32 7.81
CA LYS A 50 6.37 -18.22 7.44
C LYS A 50 6.84 -19.53 6.81
N ILE A 51 7.73 -19.44 5.82
CA ILE A 51 8.39 -20.58 5.18
C ILE A 51 9.87 -20.26 4.95
N LYS A 52 10.69 -21.29 4.69
CA LYS A 52 12.10 -21.04 4.35
C LYS A 52 12.22 -20.44 2.95
N TYR A 53 13.27 -19.64 2.70
CA TYR A 53 13.53 -19.09 1.36
C TYR A 53 13.63 -20.21 0.30
N GLU A 54 14.39 -21.26 0.59
CA GLU A 54 14.54 -22.42 -0.28
C GLU A 54 13.19 -23.14 -0.58
N GLU A 55 12.25 -23.10 0.35
CA GLU A 55 10.91 -23.68 0.14
C GLU A 55 10.08 -22.82 -0.79
N LEU A 56 10.15 -21.49 -0.66
CA LEU A 56 9.51 -20.56 -1.60
C LEU A 56 10.09 -20.73 -3.01
N GLU A 57 11.41 -20.87 -3.10
CA GLU A 57 12.13 -21.07 -4.35
C GLU A 57 11.69 -22.35 -5.05
N LYS A 58 11.66 -23.48 -4.34
CA LYS A 58 11.18 -24.76 -4.90
C LYS A 58 9.73 -24.68 -5.38
N LEU A 59 8.88 -24.00 -4.60
CA LEU A 59 7.48 -23.83 -4.92
C LEU A 59 7.29 -22.97 -6.19
N LEU A 60 7.97 -21.83 -6.29
CA LEU A 60 7.88 -20.95 -7.47
C LEU A 60 8.57 -21.55 -8.69
N LYS A 61 9.72 -22.22 -8.53
CA LYS A 61 10.35 -23.01 -9.60
C LYS A 61 9.37 -23.99 -10.20
N ARG A 62 8.62 -24.72 -9.36
CA ARG A 62 7.68 -25.73 -9.83
C ARG A 62 6.43 -25.15 -10.49
N ILE A 63 5.94 -24.01 -9.99
CA ILE A 63 4.79 -23.31 -10.59
C ILE A 63 5.19 -22.68 -11.92
N LEU A 64 6.27 -21.90 -11.95
CA LEU A 64 6.63 -21.02 -13.06
C LEU A 64 7.46 -21.71 -14.14
N ASN A 65 8.14 -22.81 -13.79
CA ASN A 65 9.09 -23.52 -14.65
C ASN A 65 10.25 -22.63 -15.14
N ILE A 66 10.72 -21.74 -14.27
CA ILE A 66 11.89 -20.86 -14.46
C ILE A 66 12.99 -21.26 -13.47
N GLU A 67 14.25 -21.02 -13.83
CA GLU A 67 15.42 -21.42 -13.03
C GLU A 67 16.50 -20.32 -13.00
N GLY A 68 17.51 -20.49 -12.14
CA GLY A 68 18.69 -19.61 -12.09
C GLY A 68 18.36 -18.17 -11.72
N ASP A 69 19.01 -17.22 -12.42
CA ASP A 69 18.88 -15.79 -12.14
C ASP A 69 17.46 -15.25 -12.40
N GLU A 70 16.72 -15.85 -13.34
CA GLU A 70 15.34 -15.46 -13.63
C GLU A 70 14.42 -15.74 -12.44
N LEU A 71 14.56 -16.93 -11.84
CA LEU A 71 13.82 -17.31 -10.63
C LEU A 71 14.21 -16.42 -9.45
N LYS A 72 15.51 -16.16 -9.29
CA LYS A 72 16.02 -15.33 -8.20
C LYS A 72 15.49 -13.90 -8.31
N ASN A 73 15.58 -13.29 -9.49
CA ASN A 73 15.04 -11.95 -9.74
C ASN A 73 13.51 -11.91 -9.51
N TYR A 74 12.79 -12.96 -9.90
CA TYR A 74 11.36 -13.05 -9.64
C TYR A 74 11.05 -13.07 -8.14
N ILE A 75 11.78 -13.88 -7.36
CA ILE A 75 11.61 -13.95 -5.91
C ILE A 75 12.02 -12.63 -5.27
N ASP A 76 13.14 -12.04 -5.68
CA ASP A 76 13.62 -10.77 -5.14
C ASP A 76 12.60 -9.66 -5.41
N ASN A 77 12.03 -9.57 -6.61
CA ASN A 77 10.94 -8.64 -6.93
C ASN A 77 9.71 -8.92 -6.06
N LEU A 78 9.31 -10.18 -5.91
CA LEU A 78 8.17 -10.58 -5.09
C LEU A 78 8.35 -10.22 -3.61
N LEU A 79 9.59 -10.26 -3.11
CA LEU A 79 9.94 -9.94 -1.73
C LEU A 79 10.17 -8.44 -1.53
N GLN A 80 10.64 -7.70 -2.54
CA GLN A 80 10.82 -6.25 -2.50
C GLN A 80 9.49 -5.49 -2.46
N ILE A 81 8.40 -6.10 -2.94
CA ILE A 81 7.04 -5.54 -2.79
C ILE A 81 6.68 -5.30 -1.30
N LYS A 82 7.39 -5.89 -0.34
CA LYS A 82 7.19 -5.65 1.10
C LYS A 82 7.52 -4.24 1.61
N ASP A 83 8.32 -3.46 0.90
CA ASP A 83 8.60 -2.09 1.34
C ASP A 83 7.57 -1.07 0.81
N ASP A 84 6.70 -1.49 -0.12
CA ASP A 84 5.71 -0.64 -0.81
C ASP A 84 4.28 -1.24 -0.81
N GLU A 85 3.91 -2.08 0.18
CA GLU A 85 2.53 -2.59 0.26
C GLU A 85 1.55 -1.47 0.68
N GLN A 86 0.95 -0.80 -0.31
CA GLN A 86 -0.48 -0.54 -0.42
C GLN A 86 -0.83 -0.10 -1.85
N GLU A 87 -1.38 -1.01 -2.65
CA GLU A 87 -2.75 -0.88 -3.19
C GLU A 87 -3.13 -2.09 -4.04
N ASP A 88 -4.36 -2.56 -3.80
CA ASP A 88 -5.12 -3.49 -4.63
C ASP A 88 -5.29 -2.93 -6.05
N ASP A 89 -5.09 -3.77 -7.08
CA ASP A 89 -6.19 -4.12 -7.99
C ASP A 89 -5.76 -5.14 -9.06
N ASP A 90 -6.50 -6.25 -9.10
CA ASP A 90 -6.56 -7.22 -10.18
C ASP A 90 -7.13 -6.54 -11.45
N TYR A 91 -6.31 -5.86 -12.26
CA TYR A 91 -6.65 -5.58 -13.67
C TYR A 91 -5.46 -5.26 -14.59
N ILE A 92 -4.43 -6.12 -14.64
CA ILE A 92 -3.46 -6.08 -15.76
C ILE A 92 -3.97 -6.96 -16.90
N GLY A 93 -5.12 -6.57 -17.45
CA GLY A 93 -5.60 -6.97 -18.76
C GLY A 93 -5.45 -5.79 -19.69
N GLN A 94 -4.30 -5.70 -20.39
CA GLN A 94 -4.00 -4.69 -21.43
C GLN A 94 -4.05 -3.23 -20.96
N LEU A 95 -2.98 -2.75 -20.30
CA LEU A 95 -2.76 -1.30 -20.17
C LEU A 95 -2.34 -0.71 -21.52
N SER A 96 -3.03 0.33 -21.98
CA SER A 96 -2.59 1.16 -23.09
C SER A 96 -1.40 2.03 -22.67
N LEU A 97 -0.67 2.63 -23.62
CA LEU A 97 0.44 3.56 -23.33
C LEU A 97 0.01 4.75 -22.43
N PHE A 98 -1.27 5.14 -22.49
CA PHE A 98 -1.84 6.17 -21.61
C PHE A 98 -2.05 5.68 -20.17
N ASP A 99 -2.41 4.42 -19.98
CA ASP A 99 -2.58 3.84 -18.64
C ASP A 99 -1.22 3.62 -17.97
N PHE A 100 -0.17 3.31 -18.75
CA PHE A 100 1.20 3.24 -18.26
C PHE A 100 1.69 4.61 -17.74
N ASP A 101 1.40 5.69 -18.46
CA ASP A 101 1.73 7.06 -18.02
C ASP A 101 0.97 7.47 -16.74
N LEU A 102 -0.32 7.10 -16.65
CA LEU A 102 -1.13 7.39 -15.46
C LEU A 102 -0.61 6.65 -14.23
N HIS A 103 -0.26 5.37 -14.38
CA HIS A 103 0.27 4.53 -13.31
C HIS A 103 1.64 5.02 -12.84
N ASP A 104 2.55 5.32 -13.77
CA ASP A 104 3.87 5.87 -13.45
C ASP A 104 3.76 7.26 -12.80
N ARG A 105 2.84 8.11 -13.26
CA ARG A 105 2.54 9.39 -12.62
C ARG A 105 2.00 9.22 -11.20
N TYR A 106 1.11 8.26 -10.98
CA TYR A 106 0.61 7.92 -9.65
C TYR A 106 1.76 7.55 -8.71
N TYR A 107 2.65 6.64 -9.10
CA TYR A 107 3.79 6.24 -8.26
C TYR A 107 4.74 7.40 -7.95
N ARG A 108 5.03 8.25 -8.93
CA ARG A 108 5.86 9.45 -8.69
C ARG A 108 5.23 10.38 -7.66
N ILE A 109 3.92 10.59 -7.74
CA ILE A 109 3.18 11.41 -6.78
C ILE A 109 3.23 10.77 -5.40
N MET A 110 2.92 9.48 -5.28
CA MET A 110 2.93 8.77 -4.00
C MET A 110 4.31 8.74 -3.35
N ARG A 111 5.36 8.49 -4.14
CA ARG A 111 6.74 8.58 -3.66
C ARG A 111 7.06 9.97 -3.10
N THR A 112 6.67 11.01 -3.83
CA THR A 112 6.87 12.40 -3.39
C THR A 112 6.12 12.70 -2.09
N ILE A 113 4.88 12.24 -1.96
CA ILE A 113 4.08 12.39 -0.72
C ILE A 113 4.79 11.67 0.43
N ASN A 114 5.17 10.41 0.25
CA ASN A 114 5.81 9.60 1.28
C ASN A 114 7.14 10.21 1.74
N ASP A 115 7.98 10.63 0.78
CA ASP A 115 9.26 11.28 1.06
C ASP A 115 9.06 12.58 1.87
N ASN A 116 8.06 13.39 1.52
CA ASN A 116 7.77 14.62 2.25
C ASN A 116 7.27 14.36 3.67
N LEU A 117 6.31 13.45 3.86
CA LEU A 117 5.80 13.11 5.20
C LEU A 117 6.92 12.51 6.08
N THR A 118 7.76 11.64 5.50
CA THR A 118 8.91 11.05 6.19
C THR A 118 9.93 12.12 6.58
N GLN A 119 10.23 13.06 5.69
CA GLN A 119 11.16 14.15 5.99
C GLN A 119 10.63 15.06 7.09
N ILE A 120 9.34 15.40 7.07
CA ILE A 120 8.72 16.21 8.14
C ILE A 120 8.85 15.49 9.48
N TYR A 121 8.51 14.19 9.54
CA TYR A 121 8.65 13.41 10.77
C TYR A 121 10.11 13.39 11.31
N ARG A 122 11.11 13.29 10.42
CA ARG A 122 12.53 13.24 10.80
C ARG A 122 13.12 14.60 11.19
N LYS A 123 12.61 15.71 10.63
CA LYS A 123 13.18 17.06 10.79
C LYS A 123 12.48 17.91 11.86
N VAL A 124 11.34 17.47 12.40
CA VAL A 124 10.60 18.21 13.43
C VAL A 124 11.19 17.91 14.81
N ASN A 125 11.45 18.98 15.59
CA ASN A 125 12.00 18.88 16.95
C ASN A 125 11.06 18.16 17.93
N ASN A 126 9.75 18.21 17.69
CA ASN A 126 8.73 17.52 18.48
C ASN A 126 8.00 16.44 17.64
N GLN A 127 8.48 15.21 17.72
CA GLN A 127 7.91 14.08 17.00
C GLN A 127 6.49 13.71 17.45
N GLU A 128 6.13 14.01 18.70
CA GLU A 128 4.81 13.70 19.26
C GLU A 128 3.72 14.58 18.63
N ASP A 129 3.97 15.88 18.51
CA ASP A 129 3.05 16.81 17.83
C ASP A 129 2.85 16.40 16.37
N MET A 130 3.93 15.98 15.69
CA MET A 130 3.82 15.52 14.31
C MET A 130 3.02 14.22 14.20
N LEU A 131 3.25 13.26 15.09
CA LEU A 131 2.48 12.00 15.11
C LEU A 131 0.99 12.28 15.35
N LYS A 132 0.66 13.24 16.21
CA LYS A 132 -0.72 13.68 16.43
C LYS A 132 -1.36 14.26 15.16
N LEU A 133 -0.63 15.09 14.41
CA LEU A 133 -1.11 15.63 13.13
C LEU A 133 -1.37 14.53 12.10
N LEU A 134 -0.44 13.57 11.95
CA LEU A 134 -0.61 12.43 11.05
C LEU A 134 -1.77 11.53 11.46
N THR A 135 -1.92 11.29 12.76
CA THR A 135 -3.02 10.50 13.32
C THR A 135 -4.36 11.16 13.01
N ASN A 136 -4.48 12.47 13.22
CA ASN A 136 -5.71 13.21 12.88
C ASN A 136 -5.99 13.19 11.38
N PHE A 137 -4.97 13.34 10.54
CA PHE A 137 -5.13 13.24 9.09
C PHE A 137 -5.67 11.86 8.68
N ASN A 138 -5.12 10.77 9.24
CA ASN A 138 -5.61 9.42 8.99
C ASN A 138 -7.06 9.21 9.48
N PHE A 139 -7.40 9.75 10.65
CA PHE A 139 -8.79 9.72 11.14
C PHE A 139 -9.74 10.51 10.24
N ASN A 140 -9.32 11.65 9.71
CA ASN A 140 -10.15 12.43 8.79
C ASN A 140 -10.44 11.64 7.51
N LEU A 141 -9.42 10.99 6.92
CA LEU A 141 -9.58 10.15 5.72
C LEU A 141 -10.59 9.02 5.94
N THR A 142 -10.55 8.38 7.11
CA THR A 142 -11.43 7.24 7.43
C THR A 142 -12.82 7.65 7.88
N SER A 143 -12.96 8.75 8.63
CA SER A 143 -14.22 9.14 9.29
C SER A 143 -15.08 10.10 8.45
N MET A 144 -14.47 11.05 7.73
CA MET A 144 -15.17 11.96 6.82
C MET A 144 -15.26 11.41 5.40
N GLY A 145 -14.49 10.37 5.09
CA GLY A 145 -14.40 9.74 3.78
C GLY A 145 -13.23 10.28 2.96
N ALA A 146 -12.46 9.37 2.37
CA ALA A 146 -11.23 9.68 1.65
C ALA A 146 -11.47 10.64 0.48
N ASN A 147 -12.51 10.42 -0.33
CA ASN A 147 -12.80 11.27 -1.49
C ASN A 147 -13.06 12.74 -1.11
N PHE A 148 -13.79 12.97 -0.03
CA PHE A 148 -14.08 14.32 0.45
C PHE A 148 -12.80 15.01 0.93
N MET A 149 -12.00 14.30 1.75
CA MET A 149 -10.75 14.83 2.27
C MET A 149 -9.70 15.07 1.17
N LEU A 150 -9.61 14.18 0.18
CA LEU A 150 -8.77 14.34 -1.00
C LEU A 150 -9.18 15.56 -1.83
N SER A 151 -10.48 15.81 -1.96
CA SER A 151 -10.99 17.01 -2.64
C SER A 151 -10.59 18.30 -1.92
N LEU A 152 -10.62 18.29 -0.58
CA LEU A 152 -10.22 19.44 0.23
C LEU A 152 -8.72 19.74 0.12
N ILE A 153 -7.85 18.72 0.19
CA ILE A 153 -6.40 18.92 0.04
C ILE A 153 -5.98 19.15 -1.41
N GLY A 154 -6.81 18.74 -2.38
CA GLY A 154 -6.61 18.96 -3.81
C GLY A 154 -6.85 20.39 -4.27
N LEU A 155 -7.30 21.29 -3.38
CA LEU A 155 -7.37 22.72 -3.67
C LEU A 155 -5.98 23.23 -4.08
N PRO A 156 -5.87 24.03 -5.15
CA PRO A 156 -4.58 24.39 -5.74
C PRO A 156 -3.88 25.51 -4.93
N PHE A 157 -3.51 25.22 -3.68
CA PHE A 157 -2.79 26.16 -2.80
C PHE A 157 -1.43 26.61 -3.36
N TYR A 158 -0.89 25.90 -4.36
CA TYR A 158 0.32 26.31 -5.08
C TYR A 158 0.07 27.48 -6.05
N GLU A 159 -1.17 27.66 -6.53
CA GLU A 159 -1.54 28.75 -7.45
C GLU A 159 -1.66 30.09 -6.74
N ILE A 160 -2.01 30.10 -5.44
CA ILE A 160 -2.03 31.30 -4.60
C ILE A 160 -0.62 31.71 -4.13
N GLY A 161 0.39 31.46 -4.97
CA GLY A 161 1.81 31.56 -4.67
C GLY A 161 2.23 32.89 -4.04
N ASN A 162 3.07 32.81 -3.01
CA ASN A 162 3.67 33.92 -2.25
C ASN A 162 2.76 34.72 -1.31
N LEU A 163 1.81 34.07 -0.64
CA LEU A 163 1.17 34.67 0.54
C LEU A 163 2.20 35.01 1.63
N SER A 164 2.08 36.21 2.19
CA SER A 164 2.82 36.60 3.40
C SER A 164 2.46 35.67 4.56
N LEU A 165 3.33 35.61 5.57
CA LEU A 165 3.05 34.82 6.78
C LEU A 165 1.72 35.22 7.43
N GLU A 166 1.41 36.52 7.44
CA GLU A 166 0.16 37.04 8.00
C GLU A 166 -1.06 36.64 7.15
N ALA A 167 -0.96 36.68 5.83
CA ALA A 167 -2.03 36.22 4.96
C ALA A 167 -2.28 34.71 5.12
N LYS A 168 -1.23 33.90 5.33
CA LYS A 168 -1.38 32.47 5.64
C LYS A 168 -2.10 32.23 6.97
N LYS A 169 -1.77 33.00 8.01
CA LYS A 169 -2.47 32.93 9.31
C LYS A 169 -3.93 33.33 9.19
N GLN A 170 -4.21 34.41 8.47
CA GLN A 170 -5.58 34.87 8.25
C GLN A 170 -6.40 33.80 7.53
N MET A 171 -5.88 33.26 6.43
CA MET A 171 -6.53 32.16 5.68
C MET A 171 -6.81 30.95 6.57
N PHE A 172 -5.85 30.58 7.44
CA PHE A 172 -6.05 29.49 8.40
C PHE A 172 -7.18 29.77 9.40
N ASN A 173 -7.26 30.99 9.93
CA ASN A 173 -8.34 31.38 10.85
C ASN A 173 -9.71 31.32 10.16
N GLU A 174 -9.80 31.78 8.91
CA GLU A 174 -11.04 31.69 8.13
C GLU A 174 -11.48 30.23 7.93
N ILE A 175 -10.55 29.33 7.62
CA ILE A 175 -10.81 27.88 7.54
C ILE A 175 -11.30 27.33 8.89
N LEU A 176 -10.68 27.74 10.00
CA LEU A 176 -11.09 27.33 11.34
C LEU A 176 -12.51 27.79 11.69
N ASP A 177 -12.89 29.00 11.27
CA ASP A 177 -14.22 29.53 11.56
C ASP A 177 -15.30 28.80 10.76
N VAL A 178 -15.00 28.42 9.51
CA VAL A 178 -15.86 27.50 8.75
C VAL A 178 -16.00 26.16 9.47
N PHE A 179 -14.90 25.57 9.95
CA PHE A 179 -14.95 24.32 10.70
C PHE A 179 -15.82 24.42 11.97
N LYS A 180 -15.62 25.47 12.79
CA LYS A 180 -16.41 25.69 14.03
C LYS A 180 -17.90 25.79 13.73
N LYS A 181 -18.29 26.51 12.67
CA LYS A 181 -19.70 26.62 12.25
C LYS A 181 -20.35 25.26 12.05
N TYR A 182 -19.68 24.33 11.37
CA TYR A 182 -20.22 22.97 11.16
C TYR A 182 -20.13 22.09 12.41
N LEU A 183 -19.14 22.30 13.25
CA LEU A 183 -19.03 21.61 14.54
C LEU A 183 -20.20 21.96 15.47
N ASP A 184 -20.56 23.24 15.56
CA ASP A 184 -21.63 23.71 16.43
C ASP A 184 -23.00 23.28 15.93
N ASN A 185 -23.22 23.28 14.60
CA ASN A 185 -24.43 22.74 13.99
C ASN A 185 -24.62 21.24 14.28
N ASN A 186 -23.54 20.46 14.28
CA ASN A 186 -23.59 19.04 14.64
C ASN A 186 -23.91 18.81 16.12
N LYS A 187 -23.48 19.70 17.02
CA LYS A 187 -23.83 19.62 18.45
C LYS A 187 -25.29 19.96 18.71
N THR A 188 -25.89 20.87 17.94
CA THR A 188 -27.33 21.19 18.03
C THR A 188 -28.23 20.11 17.45
N ASN A 189 -27.77 19.34 16.45
CA ASN A 189 -28.54 18.27 15.83
C ASN A 189 -28.55 16.94 16.63
N ASN A 190 -27.66 16.81 17.62
CA ASN A 190 -27.56 15.65 18.52
C ASN A 190 -28.22 15.91 19.90
N LYS A 191 -29.08 16.93 20.00
CA LYS A 191 -29.98 17.17 21.14
C LYS A 191 -31.42 16.90 20.71
#